data_AF-A0A151BN84-F1
#
_entry.id   AF-A0A151BN84-F1
#
_cell.length_a   1.000
_cell.length_b   1.000
_cell.length_c   1.000
_cell.angle_alpha   90.00
_cell.angle_beta   90.00
_cell.angle_gamma   90.00
#
_symmetry.space_group_name_H-M   'P 1'
#
loop_
_entity.id
_entity.type
_entity.pdbx_description
1 polymer ?
#
loop_
_entity_poly.entity_id
_entity_poly.type
_entity_poly.pdbx_seq_one_letter_code
_entity_poly.pdbx_strand_id
1 'polypeptide(L)' 'MAVGRGRGPSLTFYGGTDEVGGNKILLHDGDTKVILDFGMSFTLRRQYYSDPFLSPRGEVGLLEFGL' A
#
# COMPACT_ATOMS: atom_id res chain seq x y z
N MET A 1 -7.75 31.54 28.70
CA MET A 1 -6.75 31.07 27.72
C MET A 1 -7.23 29.76 27.16
N ALA A 2 -7.56 29.69 25.87
CA ALA A 2 -7.94 28.44 25.23
C ALA A 2 -6.65 27.65 24.95
N VAL A 3 -6.47 26.52 25.63
CA VAL A 3 -5.46 25.53 25.26
C VAL A 3 -5.88 24.99 23.89
N GLY A 4 -5.19 25.41 22.84
CA GLY A 4 -5.40 24.85 21.50
C GLY A 4 -5.08 23.36 21.53
N ARG A 5 -6.10 22.51 21.41
CA ARG A 5 -5.86 21.09 21.14
C ARG A 5 -5.23 21.03 19.74
N GLY A 6 -3.99 20.55 19.66
CA GLY A 6 -3.37 20.21 18.37
C GLY A 6 -4.32 19.32 17.56
N ARG A 7 -4.24 19.41 16.22
CA ARG A 7 -5.04 18.58 15.33
C ARG A 7 -4.82 17.11 15.74
N GLY A 8 -5.89 16.38 16.04
CA GLY A 8 -5.81 14.97 16.41
C GLY A 8 -5.27 14.10 15.27
N PRO A 9 -5.07 12.79 15.52
CA PRO A 9 -4.51 11.89 14.53
C PRO A 9 -5.36 11.88 13.26
N SER A 10 -4.69 11.78 12.11
CA SER A 10 -5.31 11.73 10.79
C SER A 10 -4.84 10.52 10.00
N LEU A 11 -5.73 9.97 9.18
CA LEU A 11 -5.43 8.91 8.23
C LEU A 11 -5.55 9.48 6.81
N THR A 12 -4.57 9.17 5.96
CA THR A 12 -4.63 9.40 4.52
C THR A 12 -4.47 8.06 3.82
N PHE A 13 -5.41 7.73 2.94
CA PHE A 13 -5.41 6.47 2.19
C PHE A 13 -4.77 6.71 0.82
N TYR A 14 -3.64 6.05 0.56
CA TYR A 14 -2.91 6.11 -0.71
C TYR A 14 -3.17 4.90 -1.61
N GLY A 15 -3.80 3.84 -1.08
CA GLY A 15 -4.18 2.64 -1.82
C GLY A 15 -5.08 1.73 -0.98
N GLY A 16 -5.81 0.82 -1.63
CA GLY A 16 -6.81 -0.03 -0.97
C GLY A 16 -8.17 0.65 -0.70
N THR A 17 -8.44 1.81 -1.31
CA THR A 17 -9.77 2.44 -1.33
C THR A 17 -10.48 2.06 -2.62
N ASP A 18 -11.72 1.55 -2.51
CA ASP A 18 -12.53 1.08 -3.63
C ASP A 18 -11.86 0.00 -4.51
N GLU A 19 -10.82 -0.67 -3.99
CA GLU A 19 -10.12 -1.78 -4.63
C GLU A 19 -9.76 -2.87 -3.61
N VAL A 20 -9.42 -4.06 -4.10
CA VAL A 20 -8.87 -5.15 -3.27
C VAL A 20 -7.35 -5.13 -3.37
N GLY A 21 -6.68 -5.16 -2.22
CA GLY A 21 -5.22 -5.10 -2.12
C GLY A 21 -4.69 -3.66 -2.29
N GLY A 22 -3.37 -3.51 -2.44
CA GLY A 22 -2.77 -2.20 -2.71
C GLY A 22 -2.67 -1.28 -1.49
N ASN A 23 -3.08 -1.73 -0.30
CA ASN A 23 -3.14 -0.95 0.94
C ASN A 23 -1.86 -0.14 1.19
N LYS A 24 -2.05 1.16 1.38
CA LYS A 24 -1.03 2.11 1.87
C LYS A 24 -1.76 3.18 2.65
N ILE A 25 -1.55 3.21 3.96
CA ILE A 25 -2.27 4.13 4.85
C ILE A 25 -1.24 4.95 5.62
N LEU A 26 -1.30 6.25 5.48
CA LEU A 26 -0.48 7.16 6.26
C LEU A 26 -1.24 7.57 7.52
N LEU A 27 -0.68 7.21 8.68
CA LEU A 27 -1.04 7.78 9.97
C LEU A 27 -0.15 8.98 10.25
N HIS A 28 -0.77 10.10 10.58
CA HIS A 28 -0.09 11.33 10.97
C HIS A 28 -0.64 11.84 12.30
N ASP A 29 0.25 11.98 13.28
CA ASP A 29 -0.04 12.52 14.61
C ASP A 29 1.12 13.43 15.08
N GLY A 30 0.81 14.72 15.29
CA GLY A 30 1.83 15.74 15.53
C GLY A 30 2.88 15.81 14.42
N ASP A 31 4.15 15.67 14.77
CA ASP A 31 5.28 15.62 13.82
C ASP A 31 5.61 14.18 13.35
N THR A 32 4.87 13.17 13.84
CA THR A 32 5.14 11.76 13.54
C THR A 32 4.30 11.28 12.36
N LYS A 33 4.96 10.62 11.41
CA LYS A 33 4.33 10.02 10.23
C LYS A 33 4.74 8.56 10.13
N VAL A 34 3.75 7.68 9.99
CA VAL A 34 3.96 6.25 9.78
C VAL A 34 3.14 5.81 8.58
N ILE A 35 3.80 5.23 7.58
CA ILE A 35 3.11 4.52 6.50
C ILE A 35 2.92 3.08 6.93
N LEU A 36 1.67 2.66 6.96
CA LEU A 36 1.23 1.31 7.28
C LEU A 36 0.89 0.57 5.99
N ASP A 37 1.37 -0.67 5.95
CA ASP A 37 1.23 -1.59 4.83
C ASP A 37 1.98 -1.13 3.56
N PHE A 38 2.34 -2.09 2.72
CA PHE A 38 2.86 -1.89 1.37
C PHE A 38 2.27 -2.93 0.42
N GLY A 39 1.03 -3.36 0.68
CA GLY A 39 0.33 -4.39 -0.08
C GLY A 39 0.35 -4.15 -1.59
N MET A 40 0.38 -5.26 -2.33
CA MET A 40 0.33 -5.27 -3.79
C MET A 40 -1.10 -4.99 -4.28
N SER A 41 -1.28 -4.09 -5.24
CA SER A 41 -2.59 -3.89 -5.89
C SER A 41 -2.87 -5.07 -6.81
N PHE A 42 -3.98 -5.78 -6.58
CA PHE A 42 -4.38 -6.89 -7.45
C PHE A 42 -4.83 -6.40 -8.82
N THR A 43 -5.42 -5.21 -8.90
CA THR A 43 -5.81 -4.56 -10.15
C THR A 43 -4.60 -4.34 -11.04
N LEU A 44 -3.53 -3.75 -10.49
CA LEU A 44 -2.29 -3.54 -11.21
C LEU A 44 -1.62 -4.87 -11.57
N ARG A 45 -1.55 -5.82 -10.62
CA ARG A 45 -0.95 -7.14 -10.83
C ARG A 45 -1.57 -7.88 -12.02
N ARG A 46 -2.90 -7.83 -12.15
CA ARG A 46 -3.64 -8.50 -13.24
C ARG A 46 -3.36 -7.92 -14.64
N GLN A 47 -2.79 -6.73 -14.75
CA GLN A 47 -2.40 -6.16 -16.04
C GLN A 47 -1.14 -6.82 -16.62
N TYR A 48 -0.28 -7.36 -15.75
CA TYR A 48 1.01 -7.93 -16.14
C TYR A 48 1.06 -9.45 -15.97
N TYR A 49 0.26 -9.99 -15.07
CA TYR A 49 0.31 -11.40 -14.70
C TYR A 49 -1.04 -12.09 -14.85
N SER A 50 -0.99 -13.34 -15.32
CA SER A 50 -2.14 -14.23 -15.44
C SER A 50 -2.02 -15.33 -14.40
N ASP A 51 -2.45 -15.09 -13.17
CA ASP A 51 -2.42 -16.12 -12.14
C ASP A 51 -3.29 -17.34 -12.54
N PRO A 52 -2.80 -18.58 -12.36
CA PRO A 52 -1.51 -18.98 -11.79
C PRO A 52 -0.40 -19.27 -12.82
N PHE A 53 -0.64 -19.00 -14.11
CA PHE A 53 0.21 -19.46 -15.21
C PHE A 53 1.38 -18.53 -15.54
N LEU A 54 1.16 -17.21 -15.47
CA LEU A 54 2.14 -16.18 -15.79
C LEU A 54 2.32 -15.28 -14.58
N SER A 55 2.77 -15.83 -13.47
CA SER A 55 3.15 -15.06 -12.29
C SER A 55 4.38 -15.64 -11.62
N PRO A 56 5.32 -14.80 -11.16
CA PRO A 56 6.48 -15.27 -10.42
C PRO A 56 6.02 -15.88 -9.09
N ARG A 57 6.50 -17.09 -8.79
CA ARG A 57 6.15 -17.84 -7.57
C ARG A 57 7.20 -17.76 -6.47
N GLY A 58 8.19 -16.89 -6.64
CA GLY A 58 9.32 -16.70 -5.73
C GLY A 58 10.40 -15.84 -6.38
N GLU A 59 11.54 -15.70 -5.70
CA GLU A 59 12.69 -14.89 -6.13
C GLU A 59 13.19 -15.27 -7.53
N VAL A 60 13.41 -16.56 -7.79
CA VAL A 60 13.87 -17.04 -9.10
C VAL A 60 12.91 -16.64 -10.21
N GLY A 61 11.60 -16.76 -9.95
CA GLY A 61 10.60 -16.32 -10.91
C GLY A 61 10.68 -14.81 -11.19
N LEU A 62 10.87 -13.98 -10.16
CA LEU A 62 11.02 -12.53 -10.35
C LEU A 62 12.19 -12.20 -11.30
N LEU A 63 13.34 -12.85 -11.09
CA LEU A 63 14.52 -12.69 -11.94
C LEU A 63 14.26 -13.15 -13.38
N GLU A 64 13.56 -14.27 -13.58
CA GLU A 64 13.18 -14.76 -14.92
C GLU A 64 12.23 -13.80 -15.66
N PHE A 65 11.37 -13.09 -14.94
CA PHE A 65 10.51 -12.03 -15.47
C PHE A 65 11.24 -10.69 -15.68
N GLY A 66 12.53 -10.60 -15.32
CA GLY A 66 13.36 -9.40 -15.48
C GLY A 66 13.04 -8.29 -14.45
N LEU A 67 12.58 -8.67 -13.27
CA LEU A 67 12.18 -7.78 -12.18
C LEU A 67 13.14 -7.84 -10.98
#